data_AF-A0A7S0GIP6-F1
#
_entry.id   AF-A0A7S0GIP6-F1
#
_cell.length_a   1.000
_cell.length_b   1.000
_cell.length_c   1.000
_cell.angle_alpha   90.00
_cell.angle_beta   90.00
_cell.angle_gamma   90.00
#
_symmetry.space_group_name_H-M   'P 1'
#
loop_
_entity.id
_entity.type
_entity.pdbx_description
1 polymer ?
#
loop_
_entity_poly.entity_id
_entity_poly.type
_entity_poly.pdbx_seq_one_letter_code
_entity_poly.pdbx_strand_id
1 'polypeptide(L)'
;MQKLERKSYRDAVFVQDFLTRCGSGTICAQCVSQKKRNESSNVVCLFKDCKGGTKSYCPHFHRCFICDAPHSCEKLCRLSRGNGEHCIALVDAIRPNFLLLDFDRTLASTKSGGSPLPKKTARSRIKEDYMHSIDSELKIAVFAQQAFGESHVVTRNSHKKEIEDFLRMHGLSDLAANVHVVPKKMAKGAFIRENFLASQDKNCIFVDDDIRELSNDPWLWSSKQVHRLLFVRAFL
;
A
#
# COMPACT_ATOMS: atom_id res chain seq x y z
N MET A 1 -49.21 -25.42 -7.52
CA MET A 1 -48.34 -26.58 -7.24
C MET A 1 -47.39 -26.76 -8.41
N GLN A 2 -46.18 -26.18 -8.36
CA GLN A 2 -44.91 -26.77 -7.86
C GLN A 2 -44.31 -27.83 -8.80
N LYS A 3 -43.24 -27.46 -9.53
CA LYS A 3 -41.84 -27.90 -9.25
C LYS A 3 -40.87 -27.41 -10.35
N LEU A 4 -40.12 -26.37 -10.02
CA LEU A 4 -38.73 -26.17 -10.43
C LEU A 4 -37.85 -26.92 -9.42
N GLU A 5 -36.72 -27.46 -9.88
CA GLU A 5 -35.42 -27.59 -9.16
C GLU A 5 -34.68 -28.88 -9.56
N ARG A 6 -33.61 -28.74 -10.35
CA ARG A 6 -32.38 -29.57 -10.25
C ARG A 6 -31.20 -28.85 -10.90
N LYS A 7 -30.47 -28.05 -10.11
CA LYS A 7 -29.06 -27.71 -10.40
C LYS A 7 -28.38 -27.16 -9.14
N SER A 8 -27.92 -28.05 -8.26
CA SER A 8 -26.90 -27.75 -7.24
C SER A 8 -26.45 -29.07 -6.63
N TYR A 9 -25.37 -29.67 -7.16
CA TYR A 9 -24.76 -30.83 -6.52
C TYR A 9 -23.24 -30.99 -6.80
N ARG A 10 -22.58 -29.95 -7.35
CA ARG A 10 -21.12 -29.99 -7.59
C ARG A 10 -20.30 -29.03 -6.73
N ASP A 11 -20.92 -28.12 -6.00
CA ASP A 11 -20.20 -27.18 -5.11
C ASP A 11 -20.08 -27.68 -3.65
N ALA A 12 -20.75 -28.78 -3.30
CA ALA A 12 -20.77 -29.28 -1.92
C ALA A 12 -19.56 -30.16 -1.55
N VAL A 13 -18.85 -30.73 -2.53
CA VAL A 13 -17.81 -31.75 -2.25
C VAL A 13 -16.44 -31.12 -1.98
N PHE A 14 -16.19 -29.88 -2.44
CA PHE A 14 -14.91 -29.19 -2.18
C PHE A 14 -14.84 -28.48 -0.82
N VAL A 15 -15.96 -28.37 -0.09
CA VAL A 15 -16.03 -27.67 1.20
C VAL A 15 -15.78 -28.61 2.39
N GLN A 16 -15.95 -29.92 2.22
CA GLN A 16 -15.86 -30.87 3.34
C GLN A 16 -14.43 -31.36 3.66
N ASP A 17 -13.50 -31.35 2.70
CA ASP A 17 -12.16 -31.92 2.92
C ASP A 17 -11.15 -30.99 3.60
N PHE A 18 -11.48 -29.70 3.77
CA PHE A 18 -10.58 -28.75 4.44
C PHE A 18 -10.85 -28.61 5.96
N LEU A 19 -11.98 -29.13 6.45
CA LEU A 19 -12.39 -28.98 7.85
C LEU A 19 -11.78 -30.03 8.79
N THR A 20 -11.12 -31.07 8.26
CA THR A 20 -10.69 -32.24 9.03
C THR A 20 -9.23 -32.19 9.51
N ARG A 21 -8.49 -31.08 9.31
CA ARG A 21 -7.06 -31.00 9.66
C ARG A 21 -6.68 -30.08 10.84
N CYS A 22 -7.63 -29.48 11.56
CA CYS A 22 -7.32 -28.79 12.82
C CYS A 22 -7.54 -29.73 14.02
N GLY A 23 -6.51 -30.51 14.34
CA GLY A 23 -6.46 -31.31 15.57
C GLY A 23 -6.44 -30.43 16.82
N SER A 24 -7.25 -30.82 17.81
CA SER A 24 -7.26 -30.42 19.23
C SER A 24 -6.80 -28.99 19.60
N GLY A 25 -7.78 -28.11 19.84
CA GLY A 25 -7.68 -27.09 20.90
C GLY A 25 -7.42 -25.63 20.48
N THR A 26 -7.04 -25.35 19.23
CA THR A 26 -6.85 -23.97 18.73
C THR A 26 -7.43 -23.79 17.33
N ILE A 27 -8.40 -22.88 17.20
CA ILE A 27 -9.04 -22.55 15.92
C ILE A 27 -8.07 -21.69 15.10
N CYS A 28 -7.72 -22.11 13.88
CA CYS A 28 -6.80 -21.36 13.02
C CYS A 28 -7.44 -20.04 12.52
N ALA A 29 -6.61 -19.09 12.05
CA ALA A 29 -7.07 -17.78 11.55
C ALA A 29 -8.14 -17.91 10.44
N GLN A 30 -8.02 -18.92 9.59
CA GLN A 30 -9.01 -19.22 8.55
C GLN A 30 -10.34 -19.70 9.15
N CYS A 31 -10.32 -20.60 10.14
CA CYS A 31 -11.53 -21.10 10.80
C CYS A 31 -12.22 -20.05 11.69
N VAL A 32 -11.47 -19.15 12.37
CA VAL A 32 -12.05 -18.00 13.10
C VAL A 32 -12.73 -17.04 12.13
N SER A 33 -12.05 -16.78 11.00
CA SER A 33 -12.58 -15.91 9.98
C SER A 33 -13.82 -16.48 9.29
N GLN A 34 -13.93 -17.80 9.08
CA GLN A 34 -15.13 -18.40 8.49
C GLN A 34 -16.32 -18.47 9.46
N LYS A 35 -16.12 -18.83 10.74
CA LYS A 35 -17.22 -18.88 11.71
C LYS A 35 -17.84 -17.51 12.00
N LYS A 36 -17.03 -16.44 12.08
CA LYS A 36 -17.53 -15.08 12.39
C LYS A 36 -17.99 -14.27 11.18
N ARG A 37 -17.50 -14.58 9.96
CA ARG A 37 -17.98 -13.95 8.71
C ARG A 37 -19.48 -14.12 8.48
N ASN A 38 -20.06 -15.21 9.00
CA ASN A 38 -21.50 -15.48 8.89
C ASN A 38 -22.36 -14.81 9.98
N GLU A 39 -21.74 -14.26 11.03
CA GLU A 39 -22.46 -13.74 12.22
C GLU A 39 -22.30 -12.22 12.42
N SER A 40 -21.25 -11.59 11.89
CA SER A 40 -21.02 -10.16 12.09
C SER A 40 -21.55 -9.30 10.94
N SER A 41 -22.66 -8.59 11.17
CA SER A 41 -23.16 -7.49 10.33
C SER A 41 -22.24 -6.26 10.31
N ASN A 42 -21.17 -6.25 11.13
CA ASN A 42 -20.26 -5.12 11.26
C ASN A 42 -18.98 -5.32 10.44
N VAL A 43 -18.69 -4.35 9.55
CA VAL A 43 -17.52 -4.27 8.66
C VAL A 43 -16.26 -3.91 9.47
N VAL A 44 -15.76 -4.85 10.27
CA VAL A 44 -14.58 -4.66 11.13
C VAL A 44 -13.54 -5.75 10.93
N CYS A 45 -12.26 -5.40 11.08
CA CYS A 45 -11.19 -6.40 11.13
C CYS A 45 -11.42 -7.32 12.34
N LEU A 46 -11.35 -8.64 12.11
CA LEU A 46 -11.60 -9.65 13.14
C LEU A 46 -10.44 -9.80 14.13
N PHE A 47 -9.27 -9.23 13.82
CA PHE A 47 -8.12 -9.20 14.70
C PHE A 47 -8.18 -7.97 15.60
N LYS A 48 -8.34 -8.20 16.92
CA LYS A 48 -8.51 -7.15 17.94
C LYS A 48 -7.38 -6.10 17.93
N ASP A 49 -6.16 -6.52 17.57
CA ASP A 49 -4.96 -5.66 17.57
C ASP A 49 -4.56 -5.15 16.18
N CYS A 50 -5.48 -5.18 15.20
CA CYS A 50 -5.20 -4.69 13.86
C CYS A 50 -4.93 -3.17 13.88
N LYS A 51 -3.70 -2.77 13.56
CA LYS A 51 -3.27 -1.36 13.50
C LYS A 51 -4.07 -0.50 12.53
N GLY A 52 -4.70 -1.10 11.52
CA GLY A 52 -5.52 -0.39 10.53
C GLY A 52 -7.00 -0.29 10.88
N GLY A 53 -7.47 -0.96 11.93
CA GLY A 53 -8.88 -0.96 12.34
C GLY A 53 -9.86 -1.28 11.20
N THR A 54 -11.03 -0.66 11.23
CA THR A 54 -12.10 -0.83 10.23
C THR A 54 -11.70 -0.34 8.84
N LYS A 55 -10.84 0.68 8.75
CA LYS A 55 -10.41 1.29 7.47
C LYS A 55 -9.51 0.38 6.64
N SER A 56 -8.89 -0.62 7.27
CA SER A 56 -8.10 -1.66 6.60
C SER A 56 -8.92 -2.87 6.14
N TYR A 57 -10.24 -2.85 6.33
CA TYR A 57 -11.11 -3.97 5.98
C TYR A 57 -11.78 -3.77 4.61
N CYS A 58 -11.72 -4.79 3.77
CA CYS A 58 -12.42 -4.83 2.50
C CYS A 58 -13.84 -5.38 2.70
N PRO A 59 -14.90 -4.58 2.47
CA PRO A 59 -16.28 -5.07 2.57
C PRO A 59 -16.64 -6.05 1.44
N HIS A 60 -16.00 -5.96 0.27
CA HIS A 60 -16.33 -6.80 -0.90
C HIS A 60 -15.87 -8.25 -0.74
N PHE A 61 -14.75 -8.45 -0.06
CA PHE A 61 -14.14 -9.78 0.13
C PHE A 61 -14.16 -10.24 1.58
N HIS A 62 -14.64 -9.40 2.51
CA HIS A 62 -14.66 -9.65 3.95
C HIS A 62 -13.28 -10.05 4.49
N ARG A 63 -12.24 -9.29 4.11
CA ARG A 63 -10.83 -9.54 4.44
C ARG A 63 -10.09 -8.26 4.82
N CYS A 64 -9.15 -8.35 5.73
CA CYS A 64 -8.28 -7.25 6.12
C CYS A 64 -7.04 -7.17 5.23
N PHE A 65 -6.74 -5.99 4.68
CA PHE A 65 -5.52 -5.76 3.89
C PHE A 65 -4.24 -5.95 4.70
N ILE A 66 -4.27 -5.78 6.03
CA ILE A 66 -3.11 -6.01 6.91
C ILE A 66 -2.99 -7.47 7.35
N CYS A 67 -4.06 -8.04 7.88
CA CYS A 67 -3.98 -9.31 8.60
C CYS A 67 -4.15 -10.53 7.69
N ASP A 68 -4.88 -10.40 6.58
CA ASP A 68 -5.17 -11.51 5.67
C ASP A 68 -4.27 -11.46 4.42
N ALA A 69 -2.98 -11.23 4.60
CA ALA A 69 -2.02 -11.15 3.50
C ALA A 69 -1.82 -12.53 2.79
N PRO A 70 -1.63 -12.56 1.46
CA PRO A 70 -1.83 -11.47 0.51
C PRO A 70 -3.33 -11.25 0.22
N HIS A 71 -3.76 -9.98 0.24
CA HIS A 71 -5.11 -9.58 -0.16
C HIS A 71 -5.09 -8.23 -0.88
N SER A 72 -5.73 -8.20 -2.05
CA SER A 72 -5.94 -7.00 -2.88
C SER A 72 -7.40 -6.96 -3.34
N CYS A 73 -7.94 -5.76 -3.54
CA CYS A 73 -9.28 -5.53 -4.08
C CYS A 73 -9.20 -4.39 -5.10
N GLU A 74 -8.63 -4.70 -6.26
CA GLU A 74 -8.20 -3.73 -7.26
C GLU A 74 -9.38 -3.06 -7.96
N LYS A 75 -10.38 -3.84 -8.37
CA LYS A 75 -11.51 -3.32 -9.17
C LYS A 75 -12.49 -2.49 -8.34
N LEU A 76 -12.78 -2.92 -7.11
CA LEU A 76 -13.83 -2.33 -6.29
C LEU A 76 -13.27 -1.34 -5.25
N CYS A 77 -12.28 -1.73 -4.45
CA CYS A 77 -11.65 -0.83 -3.49
C CYS A 77 -10.49 -0.01 -4.06
N ARG A 78 -9.93 -0.39 -5.22
CA ARG A 78 -8.69 0.21 -5.77
C ARG A 78 -7.57 0.27 -4.73
N LEU A 79 -7.42 -0.83 -4.00
CA LEU A 79 -6.36 -1.01 -3.02
C LEU A 79 -5.74 -2.39 -3.23
N SER A 80 -4.46 -2.36 -3.58
CA SER A 80 -3.59 -3.52 -3.65
C SER A 80 -2.69 -3.59 -2.42
N ARG A 81 -2.22 -4.79 -2.10
CA ARG A 81 -1.06 -4.99 -1.22
C ARG A 81 0.02 -5.74 -2.00
N GLY A 82 1.25 -5.24 -1.94
CA GLY A 82 2.37 -5.86 -2.64
C GLY A 82 3.71 -5.14 -2.41
N ASN A 83 4.76 -5.69 -3.02
CA ASN A 83 6.11 -5.14 -3.11
C ASN A 83 6.26 -4.27 -4.37
N GLY A 84 7.49 -3.97 -4.78
CA GLY A 84 7.74 -3.13 -5.94
C GLY A 84 7.45 -3.85 -7.27
N GLU A 85 7.61 -5.17 -7.37
CA GLU A 85 7.13 -5.95 -8.52
C GLU A 85 5.64 -5.70 -8.80
N HIS A 86 4.84 -5.69 -7.74
CA HIS A 86 3.42 -5.37 -7.86
C HIS A 86 3.18 -3.92 -8.30
N CYS A 87 4.03 -2.98 -7.85
CA CYS A 87 3.98 -1.60 -8.32
C CYS A 87 4.29 -1.49 -9.82
N ILE A 88 5.30 -2.22 -10.31
CA ILE A 88 5.67 -2.27 -11.74
C ILE A 88 4.48 -2.78 -12.55
N ALA A 89 3.85 -3.88 -12.13
CA ALA A 89 2.69 -4.44 -12.81
C ALA A 89 1.51 -3.46 -12.85
N LEU A 90 1.27 -2.71 -11.77
CA LEU A 90 0.22 -1.69 -11.75
C LEU A 90 0.54 -0.52 -12.68
N VAL A 91 1.80 -0.05 -12.74
CA VAL A 91 2.23 1.01 -13.65
C VAL A 91 1.98 0.60 -15.10
N ASP A 92 2.34 -0.62 -15.49
CA ASP A 92 2.13 -1.12 -16.86
C ASP A 92 0.64 -1.27 -17.21
N ALA A 93 -0.16 -1.79 -16.27
CA ALA A 93 -1.58 -2.04 -16.49
C ALA A 93 -2.43 -0.76 -16.49
N ILE A 94 -2.15 0.18 -15.58
CA ILE A 94 -2.96 1.40 -15.39
C ILE A 94 -2.44 2.55 -16.27
N ARG A 95 -1.12 2.59 -16.53
CA ARG A 95 -0.42 3.71 -17.19
C ARG A 95 -0.81 5.06 -16.58
N PRO A 96 -0.56 5.25 -15.28
CA PRO A 96 -1.07 6.41 -14.59
C PRO A 96 -0.41 7.70 -15.08
N ASN A 97 -1.07 8.85 -14.93
CA ASN A 97 -0.41 10.14 -15.14
C ASN A 97 0.66 10.40 -14.07
N PHE A 98 0.41 9.93 -12.84
CA PHE A 98 1.34 10.09 -11.73
C PHE A 98 1.58 8.80 -10.96
N LEU A 99 2.85 8.50 -10.69
CA LEU A 99 3.26 7.57 -9.64
C LEU A 99 3.68 8.38 -8.39
N LEU A 100 2.88 8.29 -7.34
CA LEU A 100 3.06 9.03 -6.10
C LEU A 100 3.59 8.07 -5.02
N LEU A 101 4.79 8.34 -4.50
CA LEU A 101 5.47 7.46 -3.57
C LEU A 101 5.66 8.16 -2.22
N ASP A 102 5.32 7.48 -1.12
CA ASP A 102 5.93 7.86 0.15
C ASP A 102 7.44 7.58 0.15
N PHE A 103 8.16 8.30 1.01
CA PHE A 103 9.60 8.18 1.11
C PHE A 103 10.04 7.17 2.18
N ASP A 104 9.71 7.41 3.44
CA ASP A 104 10.28 6.64 4.55
C ASP A 104 9.66 5.25 4.64
N ARG A 105 10.48 4.20 4.68
CA ARG A 105 10.05 2.78 4.68
C ARG A 105 9.30 2.31 3.42
N THR A 106 8.88 3.24 2.57
CA THR A 106 8.31 2.96 1.25
C THR A 106 9.39 2.97 0.17
N LEU A 107 9.78 4.14 -0.36
CA LEU A 107 10.85 4.23 -1.35
C LEU A 107 12.24 3.98 -0.75
N ALA A 108 12.54 4.55 0.42
CA ALA A 108 13.84 4.47 1.08
C ALA A 108 13.78 3.66 2.39
N SER A 109 14.90 3.04 2.79
CA SER A 109 15.00 2.31 4.07
C SER A 109 15.03 3.22 5.29
N THR A 110 14.80 4.52 5.11
CA THR A 110 14.77 5.51 6.18
C THR A 110 13.71 5.19 7.20
N LYS A 111 14.03 5.44 8.47
CA LYS A 111 13.02 5.47 9.53
C LYS A 111 12.21 6.75 9.35
N SER A 112 10.93 6.69 9.71
CA SER A 112 10.01 7.83 9.64
C SER A 112 10.62 9.12 10.21
N GLY A 113 10.66 10.17 9.38
CA GLY A 113 11.20 11.50 9.70
C GLY A 113 12.72 11.56 9.81
N GLY A 114 13.44 10.50 9.47
CA GLY A 114 14.90 10.46 9.52
C GLY A 114 15.55 11.08 8.30
N SER A 115 16.71 11.71 8.49
CA SER A 115 17.60 12.07 7.38
C SER A 115 18.03 10.82 6.60
N PRO A 116 17.97 10.82 5.25
CA PRO A 116 18.52 9.74 4.43
C PRO A 116 20.04 9.80 4.30
N LEU A 117 20.68 10.90 4.69
CA LEU A 117 22.13 11.08 4.55
C LEU A 117 22.88 10.66 5.82
N PRO A 118 24.16 10.24 5.71
CA PRO A 118 24.98 9.91 6.87
C PRO A 118 25.10 11.10 7.84
N LYS A 119 24.93 10.84 9.14
CA LYS A 119 25.10 11.88 10.16
C LYS A 119 26.56 12.28 10.28
N LYS A 120 26.85 13.56 10.02
CA LYS A 120 28.16 14.16 10.33
C LYS A 120 28.28 14.36 11.84
N THR A 121 28.84 13.42 12.60
CA THR A 121 29.11 13.61 14.03
C THR A 121 30.60 13.87 14.27
N ALA A 122 30.90 15.01 14.91
CA ALA A 122 32.26 15.48 15.21
C ALA A 122 33.06 14.61 16.22
N ARG A 123 32.48 13.49 16.70
CA ARG A 123 33.10 12.62 17.72
C ARG A 123 33.11 11.13 17.36
N SER A 124 32.66 10.73 16.17
CA SER A 124 32.68 9.31 15.79
C SER A 124 33.91 9.03 14.93
N ARG A 125 34.92 8.38 15.53
CA ARG A 125 35.72 7.42 14.78
C ARG A 125 34.73 6.38 14.29
N ILE A 126 34.45 6.38 12.99
CA ILE A 126 33.78 5.32 12.23
C ILE A 126 32.46 4.83 12.85
N LYS A 127 31.34 5.40 12.38
CA LYS A 127 30.10 4.63 12.26
C LYS A 127 29.82 4.50 10.76
N GLU A 128 30.66 3.71 10.10
CA GLU A 128 30.71 3.54 8.64
C GLU A 128 29.45 2.90 8.03
N ASP A 129 28.54 2.32 8.82
CA ASP A 129 27.58 1.37 8.26
C ASP A 129 26.14 1.87 8.11
N TYR A 130 25.82 3.13 8.41
CA TYR A 130 24.44 3.59 8.24
C TYR A 130 24.19 4.13 6.83
N MET A 131 24.09 3.21 5.88
CA MET A 131 23.73 3.51 4.49
C MET A 131 22.26 3.17 4.27
N HIS A 132 21.45 4.20 4.04
CA HIS A 132 20.09 4.02 3.56
C HIS A 132 20.08 3.55 2.10
N SER A 133 19.06 2.80 1.73
CA SER A 133 18.91 2.22 0.39
C SER A 133 17.55 2.57 -0.20
N ILE A 134 17.53 2.76 -1.52
CA ILE A 134 16.31 2.82 -2.33
C ILE A 134 15.86 1.39 -2.62
N ASP A 135 14.56 1.14 -2.53
CA ASP A 135 13.96 -0.12 -2.97
C ASP A 135 14.18 -0.29 -4.48
N SER A 136 14.85 -1.37 -4.89
CA SER A 136 15.28 -1.58 -6.27
C SER A 136 14.10 -1.74 -7.23
N GLU A 137 13.00 -2.35 -6.79
CA GLU A 137 11.82 -2.57 -7.61
C GLU A 137 10.99 -1.29 -7.77
N LEU A 138 10.84 -0.50 -6.70
CA LEU A 138 10.24 0.83 -6.83
C LEU A 138 11.08 1.77 -7.69
N LYS A 139 12.42 1.63 -7.66
CA LYS A 139 13.31 2.34 -8.60
C LYS A 139 12.99 1.96 -10.06
N ILE A 140 12.79 0.68 -10.34
CA ILE A 140 12.38 0.20 -11.67
C ILE A 140 10.99 0.75 -12.03
N ALA A 141 10.04 0.76 -11.10
CA ALA A 141 8.71 1.33 -11.34
C ALA A 141 8.77 2.83 -11.70
N VAL A 142 9.66 3.60 -11.07
CA VAL A 142 9.91 5.01 -11.40
C VAL A 142 10.43 5.16 -12.83
N PHE A 143 11.38 4.31 -13.26
CA PHE A 143 11.87 4.35 -14.65
C PHE A 143 10.80 3.91 -15.65
N ALA A 144 10.03 2.87 -15.34
CA ALA A 144 8.92 2.43 -16.20
C ALA A 144 7.85 3.52 -16.36
N GLN A 145 7.57 4.28 -15.30
CA GLN A 145 6.60 5.38 -15.31
C GLN A 145 6.97 6.49 -16.30
N GLN A 146 8.26 6.73 -16.57
CA GLN A 146 8.72 7.81 -17.48
C GLN A 146 8.18 7.66 -18.91
N ALA A 147 7.73 6.47 -19.32
CA ALA A 147 7.13 6.25 -20.64
C ALA A 147 5.71 6.82 -20.77
N PHE A 148 5.01 7.08 -19.66
CA PHE A 148 3.58 7.40 -19.66
C PHE A 148 3.22 8.64 -18.82
N GLY A 149 4.06 9.02 -17.86
CA GLY A 149 3.79 10.14 -16.97
C GLY A 149 4.95 10.44 -16.02
N GLU A 150 4.62 11.06 -14.89
CA GLU A 150 5.61 11.57 -13.95
C GLU A 150 5.61 10.79 -12.64
N SER A 151 6.76 10.76 -11.97
CA SER A 151 6.88 10.21 -10.62
C SER A 151 7.16 11.34 -9.62
N HIS A 152 6.53 11.26 -8.45
CA HIS A 152 6.70 12.23 -7.38
C HIS A 152 6.86 11.55 -6.03
N VAL A 153 7.68 12.15 -5.16
CA VAL A 153 7.71 11.79 -3.74
C VAL A 153 6.72 12.67 -2.99
N VAL A 154 5.80 12.06 -2.25
CA VAL A 154 4.81 12.72 -1.38
C VAL A 154 5.04 12.26 0.06
N THR A 155 5.80 13.04 0.82
CA THR A 155 6.28 12.64 2.14
C THR A 155 5.92 13.64 3.24
N ARG A 156 5.91 13.18 4.50
CA ARG A 156 5.86 14.06 5.68
C ARG A 156 7.26 14.43 6.19
N ASN A 157 8.30 13.82 5.64
CA ASN A 157 9.67 14.03 6.06
C ASN A 157 10.12 15.46 5.69
N SER A 158 10.51 16.25 6.69
CA SER A 158 10.89 17.65 6.51
C SER A 158 12.29 17.84 5.92
N HIS A 159 13.11 16.79 5.81
CA HIS A 159 14.47 16.84 5.28
C HIS A 159 14.50 16.91 3.75
N LYS A 160 13.67 17.78 3.14
CA LYS A 160 13.46 17.86 1.67
C LYS A 160 14.78 17.84 0.89
N LYS A 161 15.67 18.79 1.17
CA LYS A 161 16.94 18.91 0.43
C LYS A 161 17.80 17.65 0.52
N GLU A 162 17.86 17.02 1.69
CA GLU A 162 18.63 15.80 1.89
C GLU A 162 18.01 14.61 1.16
N ILE A 163 16.67 14.56 1.06
CA ILE A 163 15.95 13.59 0.23
C ILE A 163 16.27 13.80 -1.24
N GLU A 164 16.24 15.03 -1.73
CA GLU A 164 16.59 15.35 -3.12
C GLU A 164 18.04 14.94 -3.43
N ASP A 165 18.99 15.31 -2.57
CA ASP A 165 20.40 14.94 -2.73
C ASP A 165 20.58 13.41 -2.70
N PHE A 166 19.90 12.72 -1.79
CA PHE A 166 19.90 11.26 -1.73
C PHE A 166 19.37 10.61 -3.02
N LEU A 167 18.26 11.11 -3.55
CA LEU A 167 17.69 10.62 -4.81
C LEU A 167 18.64 10.87 -5.99
N ARG A 168 19.29 12.04 -6.07
CA ARG A 168 20.31 12.33 -7.10
C ARG A 168 21.48 11.36 -7.03
N MET A 169 22.00 11.07 -5.84
CA MET A 169 23.08 10.09 -5.64
C MET A 169 22.69 8.68 -6.13
N HIS A 170 21.41 8.34 -6.08
CA HIS A 170 20.88 7.07 -6.58
C HIS A 170 20.47 7.10 -8.07
N GLY A 171 20.76 8.19 -8.79
CA GLY A 171 20.45 8.34 -10.22
C GLY A 171 18.98 8.63 -10.52
N LEU A 172 18.24 9.18 -9.55
CA LEU A 172 16.82 9.53 -9.66
C LEU A 172 16.64 11.05 -9.73
N SER A 173 17.35 11.73 -10.63
CA SER A 173 17.38 13.20 -10.71
C SER A 173 16.01 13.83 -10.99
N ASP A 174 15.21 13.23 -11.87
CA ASP A 174 13.86 13.76 -12.18
C ASP A 174 12.94 13.63 -10.96
N LEU A 175 12.99 12.48 -10.27
CA LEU A 175 12.24 12.28 -9.04
C LEU A 175 12.72 13.24 -7.92
N ALA A 176 14.02 13.53 -7.86
CA ALA A 176 14.59 14.49 -6.93
C ALA A 176 14.06 15.91 -7.17
N ALA A 177 13.77 16.31 -8.42
CA ALA A 177 13.11 17.59 -8.71
C ALA A 177 11.63 17.60 -8.25
N ASN A 178 11.05 16.42 -8.05
CA ASN A 178 9.63 16.17 -7.81
C ASN A 178 9.34 15.72 -6.37
N VAL A 179 10.09 16.25 -5.39
CA VAL A 179 9.87 15.98 -3.96
C VAL A 179 8.92 17.00 -3.34
N HIS A 180 7.83 16.50 -2.77
CA HIS A 180 6.78 17.29 -2.12
C HIS A 180 6.68 16.92 -0.64
N VAL A 181 6.83 17.94 0.21
CA VAL A 181 6.61 17.80 1.65
C VAL A 181 5.19 18.22 1.96
N VAL A 182 4.39 17.29 2.46
CA VAL A 182 2.99 17.54 2.82
C VAL A 182 2.94 18.46 4.04
N PRO A 183 2.17 19.57 3.98
CA PRO A 183 2.03 20.49 5.10
C PRO A 183 1.57 19.80 6.38
N LYS A 184 2.02 20.33 7.53
CA LYS A 184 1.55 19.85 8.84
C LYS A 184 0.02 19.97 8.92
N LYS A 185 -0.63 19.00 9.56
CA LYS A 185 -2.10 18.90 9.71
C LYS A 185 -2.89 18.65 8.42
N MET A 186 -2.23 18.52 7.26
CA MET A 186 -2.87 18.10 6.02
C MET A 186 -2.75 16.58 5.83
N ALA A 187 -3.82 15.94 5.37
CA ALA A 187 -3.79 14.55 4.93
C ALA A 187 -3.11 14.43 3.56
N LYS A 188 -2.34 13.36 3.31
CA LYS A 188 -1.74 13.15 1.98
C LYS A 188 -2.81 13.07 0.89
N GLY A 189 -3.95 12.44 1.15
CA GLY A 189 -5.08 12.38 0.21
C GLY A 189 -5.53 13.76 -0.26
N ALA A 190 -5.79 14.68 0.67
CA ALA A 190 -6.14 16.07 0.38
C ALA A 190 -5.05 16.77 -0.45
N PHE A 191 -3.78 16.61 -0.06
CA PHE A 191 -2.64 17.15 -0.82
C PHE A 191 -2.60 16.61 -2.26
N ILE A 192 -2.80 15.29 -2.43
CA ILE A 192 -2.80 14.63 -3.74
C ILE A 192 -3.94 15.17 -4.62
N ARG A 193 -5.14 15.29 -4.06
CA ARG A 193 -6.31 15.83 -4.75
C ARG A 193 -6.05 17.25 -5.27
N GLU A 194 -5.52 18.11 -4.40
CA GLU A 194 -5.36 19.54 -4.68
C GLU A 194 -4.23 19.81 -5.68
N ASN A 195 -3.15 19.03 -5.65
CA ASN A 195 -1.94 19.32 -6.43
C ASN A 195 -1.79 18.47 -7.71
N PHE A 196 -2.39 17.28 -7.76
CA PHE A 196 -2.20 16.35 -8.88
C PHE A 196 -3.50 16.07 -9.63
N LEU A 197 -4.61 15.93 -8.90
CA LEU A 197 -5.88 15.45 -9.44
C LEU A 197 -6.98 16.51 -9.48
N ALA A 198 -6.61 17.79 -9.63
CA ALA A 198 -7.57 18.88 -9.82
C ALA A 198 -8.37 18.73 -11.14
N SER A 199 -7.76 18.16 -12.17
CA SER A 199 -8.41 17.85 -13.46
C SER A 199 -9.02 16.44 -13.43
N GLN A 200 -10.22 16.27 -14.00
CA GLN A 200 -10.94 14.98 -13.98
C GLN A 200 -10.30 13.87 -14.82
N ASP A 201 -9.48 14.24 -15.82
CA ASP A 201 -8.87 13.27 -16.74
C ASP A 201 -7.58 12.65 -16.22
N LYS A 202 -7.10 13.09 -15.05
CA LYS A 202 -5.86 12.58 -14.48
C LYS A 202 -6.12 11.41 -13.55
N ASN A 203 -5.20 10.46 -13.49
CA ASN A 203 -5.20 9.36 -12.54
C ASN A 203 -3.82 9.18 -11.90
N CYS A 204 -3.76 8.45 -10.80
CA CYS A 204 -2.48 8.13 -10.15
C CYS A 204 -2.48 6.77 -9.46
N ILE A 205 -1.27 6.25 -9.26
CA ILE A 205 -0.99 5.21 -8.27
C ILE A 205 -0.37 5.90 -7.05
N PHE A 206 -0.94 5.69 -5.87
CA PHE A 206 -0.38 6.17 -4.61
C PHE A 206 0.13 5.00 -3.76
N VAL A 207 1.43 5.01 -3.45
CA VAL A 207 2.16 3.95 -2.76
C VAL A 207 2.61 4.44 -1.39
N ASP A 208 2.25 3.71 -0.33
CA ASP A 208 2.62 4.02 1.06
C ASP A 208 2.66 2.73 1.89
N ASP A 209 3.57 2.61 2.85
CA ASP A 209 3.67 1.46 3.75
C ASP A 209 2.67 1.54 4.92
N ASP A 210 2.09 2.72 5.16
CA ASP A 210 1.08 2.91 6.20
C ASP A 210 -0.35 2.93 5.62
N ILE A 211 -1.13 1.90 5.95
CA ILE A 211 -2.54 1.80 5.56
C ILE A 211 -3.34 3.05 5.95
N ARG A 212 -2.93 3.76 7.01
CA ARG A 212 -3.63 4.93 7.52
C ARG A 212 -3.49 6.10 6.55
N GLU A 213 -2.35 6.26 5.89
CA GLU A 213 -2.19 7.27 4.84
C GLU A 213 -3.02 6.94 3.59
N LEU A 214 -3.21 5.65 3.30
CA LEU A 214 -4.01 5.18 2.17
C LEU A 214 -5.52 5.23 2.43
N SER A 215 -5.96 5.19 3.69
CA SER A 215 -7.37 4.95 4.04
C SER A 215 -8.02 5.99 4.95
N ASN A 216 -7.25 6.88 5.60
CA ASN A 216 -7.84 7.84 6.52
C ASN A 216 -8.65 8.94 5.84
N ASP A 217 -8.23 9.33 4.63
CA ASP A 217 -8.94 10.31 3.81
C ASP A 217 -10.08 9.63 3.05
N PRO A 218 -11.35 9.97 3.32
CA PRO A 218 -12.49 9.38 2.63
C PRO A 218 -12.45 9.57 1.12
N TRP A 219 -11.85 10.65 0.62
CA TRP A 219 -11.74 10.92 -0.80
C TRP A 219 -10.85 9.89 -1.51
N LEU A 220 -9.76 9.45 -0.88
CA LEU A 220 -8.89 8.40 -1.45
C LEU A 220 -9.64 7.08 -1.65
N TRP A 221 -10.64 6.79 -0.81
CA TRP A 221 -11.42 5.56 -0.88
C TRP A 221 -12.49 5.63 -1.97
N SER A 222 -13.14 6.78 -2.15
CA SER A 222 -14.22 6.95 -3.13
C SER A 222 -13.73 7.34 -4.53
N SER A 223 -12.55 7.95 -4.64
CA SER A 223 -12.01 8.46 -5.91
C SER A 223 -11.68 7.35 -6.89
N LYS A 224 -12.27 7.41 -8.09
CA LYS A 224 -11.98 6.50 -9.21
C LYS A 224 -10.62 6.79 -9.88
N GLN A 225 -10.05 7.96 -9.61
CA GLN A 225 -8.78 8.42 -10.20
C GLN A 225 -7.55 7.85 -9.48
N VAL A 226 -7.71 7.27 -8.29
CA VAL A 226 -6.60 6.82 -7.46
C VAL A 226 -6.64 5.31 -7.30
N HIS A 227 -5.55 4.64 -7.71
CA HIS A 227 -5.24 3.29 -7.27
C HIS A 227 -4.22 3.35 -6.14
N ARG A 228 -4.45 2.60 -5.07
CA ARG A 228 -3.61 2.62 -3.87
C ARG A 228 -2.85 1.33 -3.74
N LEU A 229 -1.60 1.42 -3.30
CA LEU A 229 -0.76 0.27 -3.01
C LEU A 229 -0.26 0.36 -1.56
N LEU A 230 -0.73 -0.55 -0.72
CA LEU A 230 -0.12 -0.83 0.58
C LEU A 230 1.19 -1.56 0.33
N PHE A 231 2.29 -0.80 0.39
CA PHE A 231 3.61 -1.30 0.11
C PHE A 231 4.13 -2.18 1.24
N VAL A 232 4.67 -3.33 0.87
CA VAL A 232 5.41 -4.21 1.78
C VAL A 232 6.77 -4.44 1.18
N ARG A 233 7.78 -3.89 1.83
CA ARG A 233 9.17 -4.14 1.45
C ARG A 233 9.46 -5.64 1.59
N ALA A 234 9.98 -6.26 0.55
CA ALA A 234 10.47 -7.63 0.64
C ALA A 234 11.63 -7.66 1.65
N PHE A 235 11.53 -8.50 2.67
CA PHE A 235 12.70 -8.82 3.50
C PHE A 235 13.56 -9.76 2.66
N LEU A 236 14.70 -9.27 2.17
CA LEU A 236 15.80 -10.13 1.75
C LEU A 236 16.36 -10.87 2.97
#